data_AF-A0A924MH50-F1
#
_entry.id   AF-A0A924MH50-F1
#
_cell.length_a   1.000
_cell.length_b   1.000
_cell.length_c   1.000
_cell.angle_alpha   90.00
_cell.angle_beta   90.00
_cell.angle_gamma   90.00
#
_symmetry.space_group_name_H-M   'P 1'
#
loop_
_entity.id
_entity.type
_entity.pdbx_description
1 polymer ?
#
loop_
_entity_poly.entity_id
_entity_poly.type
_entity_poly.pdbx_seq_one_letter_code
_entity_poly.pdbx_strand_id
1 'polypeptide(L)'
;MSLKPKNTSKSTSGLLIGLMFGFLVGLAMFKQTPKSERSVAFPYLIGSGIILCCIVGYKIGALNDDDTYRDEWLGIKDIKTNHFNNGNDWIIESIWMQYNGLENKLITTKQDGEMISIFNETIIRNHGYANRSSATKAHEEAKNDLIDTLKANFKKSS
;
A
#
# COMPACT_ATOMS: atom_id res chain seq x y z
N MET A 1 15.94 -17.76 13.14
CA MET A 1 15.04 -16.88 12.37
C MET A 1 15.40 -15.45 12.75
N SER A 2 16.06 -14.70 11.86
CA SER A 2 16.56 -13.36 12.17
C SER A 2 15.41 -12.37 12.12
N LEU A 3 15.04 -11.78 13.26
CA LEU A 3 14.05 -10.70 13.33
C LEU A 3 14.63 -9.49 12.58
N LYS A 4 14.16 -9.24 11.35
CA LYS A 4 14.49 -8.02 10.61
C LYS A 4 14.14 -6.82 11.51
N PRO A 5 15.03 -5.84 11.66
CA PRO A 5 14.79 -4.71 12.55
C PRO A 5 13.52 -3.97 12.15
N LYS A 6 12.68 -3.65 13.16
CA LYS A 6 11.50 -2.81 13.02
C LYS A 6 12.00 -1.41 12.65
N ASN A 7 12.03 -1.08 11.36
CA ASN A 7 12.39 0.24 10.89
C ASN A 7 11.31 1.23 11.34
N THR A 8 11.47 1.78 12.53
CA THR A 8 10.69 2.94 12.98
C THR A 8 11.26 4.18 12.31
N SER A 9 11.10 4.27 10.99
CA SER A 9 11.23 5.53 10.26
C SER A 9 10.06 6.40 10.70
N LYS A 10 10.23 7.18 11.78
CA LYS A 10 9.28 8.25 12.10
C LYS A 10 9.53 9.38 11.10
N SER A 11 8.89 9.32 9.93
CA SER A 11 8.65 10.39 8.95
C SER A 11 9.67 11.53 8.80
N THR A 12 10.97 11.25 8.87
CA THR A 12 12.01 12.22 8.52
C THR A 12 11.88 12.60 7.04
N SER A 13 11.46 11.64 6.22
CA SER A 13 11.19 11.79 4.79
C SER A 13 10.02 12.74 4.51
N GLY A 14 8.91 12.62 5.25
CA GLY A 14 7.72 13.47 5.09
C GLY A 14 7.98 14.92 5.52
N LEU A 15 8.74 15.11 6.60
CA LEU A 15 9.21 16.43 7.03
C LEU A 15 10.10 17.07 5.95
N LEU A 16 11.04 16.33 5.37
CA LEU A 16 11.92 16.82 4.31
C LEU A 16 11.14 17.25 3.06
N ILE A 17 10.18 16.44 2.61
CA ILE A 17 9.30 16.76 1.49
C ILE A 17 8.49 18.02 1.82
N GLY A 18 7.93 18.12 3.03
CA GLY A 18 7.22 19.30 3.50
C GLY A 18 8.07 20.57 3.49
N LEU A 19 9.33 20.48 3.95
CA LEU A 19 10.28 21.59 3.93
C LEU A 19 10.58 22.05 2.49
N MET A 20 10.83 21.13 1.57
CA MET A 20 11.11 21.45 0.17
C MET A 20 9.91 22.12 -0.51
N PHE A 21 8.69 21.60 -0.31
CA PHE A 21 7.48 22.22 -0.86
C PHE A 21 7.18 23.59 -0.23
N GLY A 22 7.34 23.73 1.09
CA GLY A 22 7.12 25.00 1.79
C GLY A 22 8.07 26.10 1.29
N PHE A 23 9.32 25.74 1.01
CA PHE A 23 10.29 26.65 0.42
C PHE A 23 9.90 27.08 -1.01
N LEU A 24 9.47 26.14 -1.86
CA LEU A 24 9.02 26.44 -3.23
C LEU A 24 7.75 27.31 -3.26
N VAL A 25 6.78 27.02 -2.40
CA VAL A 25 5.56 27.84 -2.25
C VAL A 25 5.91 29.24 -1.75
N GLY A 26 6.82 29.35 -0.78
CA GLY A 26 7.34 30.63 -0.30
C GLY A 26 8.00 31.47 -1.40
N LEU A 27 8.81 30.85 -2.27
CA LEU A 27 9.39 31.50 -3.45
C LEU A 27 8.33 31.93 -4.48
N ALA A 28 7.31 31.10 -4.70
CA ALA A 28 6.21 31.43 -5.61
C ALA A 28 5.40 32.63 -5.10
N MET A 29 5.10 32.68 -3.80
CA MET A 29 4.41 33.82 -3.19
C MET A 29 5.27 35.09 -3.22
N PHE A 30 6.59 34.97 -2.98
CA PHE A 30 7.52 36.09 -3.08
C PHE A 30 7.52 36.75 -4.48
N LYS A 31 7.36 35.95 -5.54
CA LYS A 31 7.26 36.47 -6.92
C LYS A 31 6.01 37.35 -7.11
N GLN A 32 4.91 37.04 -6.40
CA GLN A 32 3.63 37.76 -6.49
C GLN A 32 3.57 38.99 -5.58
N THR A 33 4.42 39.09 -4.55
CA THR A 33 4.47 40.26 -3.66
C THR A 33 5.04 41.49 -4.37
N PRO A 34 4.46 42.70 -4.20
CA PRO A 34 5.01 43.95 -4.71
C PRO A 34 6.44 44.20 -4.24
N LYS A 35 7.32 44.73 -5.11
CA LYS A 35 8.76 44.93 -4.80
C LYS A 35 9.02 45.76 -3.54
N SER A 36 8.13 46.70 -3.20
CA SER A 36 8.23 47.57 -2.02
C SER A 36 8.00 46.86 -0.69
N GLU A 37 7.25 45.75 -0.69
CA GLU A 37 6.85 45.03 0.53
C GLU A 37 7.57 43.69 0.70
N ARG A 38 8.33 43.28 -0.31
CA ARG A 38 9.02 41.98 -0.37
C ARG A 38 9.91 41.70 0.82
N SER A 39 10.74 42.65 1.26
CA SER A 39 11.69 42.41 2.37
C SER A 39 10.99 42.19 3.71
N VAL A 40 9.83 42.82 3.92
CA VAL A 40 9.05 42.73 5.17
C VAL A 40 8.13 41.52 5.14
N ALA A 41 7.47 41.23 4.01
CA ALA A 41 6.52 40.13 3.90
C ALA A 41 7.19 38.76 3.72
N PHE A 42 8.39 38.71 3.15
CA PHE A 42 9.08 37.44 2.83
C PHE A 42 9.31 36.51 4.03
N PRO A 43 9.80 36.97 5.20
CA PRO A 43 9.99 36.08 6.36
C PRO A 43 8.67 35.48 6.87
N TYR A 44 7.59 36.26 6.83
CA TYR A 44 6.26 35.80 7.27
C TYR A 44 5.63 34.83 6.27
N LEU A 45 5.76 35.10 4.96
CA LEU A 45 5.25 34.23 3.89
C LEU A 45 6.02 32.91 3.82
N ILE A 46 7.36 32.96 3.90
CA ILE A 46 8.18 31.75 3.97
C ILE A 46 7.94 30.99 5.28
N GLY A 47 7.93 31.68 6.43
CA GLY A 47 7.72 31.05 7.72
C GLY A 47 6.38 30.33 7.81
N SER A 48 5.29 30.99 7.42
CA SER A 48 3.95 30.38 7.41
C SER A 48 3.84 29.23 6.40
N GLY A 49 4.41 29.38 5.20
CA GLY A 49 4.47 28.32 4.18
C GLY A 49 5.24 27.09 4.65
N ILE A 50 6.41 27.29 5.27
CA ILE A 50 7.22 26.20 5.83
C ILE A 50 6.44 25.48 6.93
N ILE A 51 5.83 26.19 7.88
CA ILE A 51 5.07 25.58 8.98
C ILE A 51 3.93 24.72 8.44
N LEU A 52 3.11 25.28 7.53
CA LEU A 52 1.99 24.55 6.93
C LEU A 52 2.47 23.31 6.14
N CYS A 53 3.47 23.48 5.27
CA CYS A 53 3.97 22.37 4.48
C CYS A 53 4.70 21.32 5.31
N CYS A 54 5.35 21.69 6.42
CA CYS A 54 5.92 20.73 7.37
C CYS A 54 4.83 19.89 8.06
N ILE A 55 3.75 20.52 8.52
CA ILE A 55 2.62 19.80 9.16
C ILE A 55 1.97 18.84 8.17
N VAL A 56 1.68 19.32 6.96
CA VAL A 56 1.06 18.53 5.89
C VAL A 56 2.00 17.40 5.46
N GLY A 57 3.26 17.70 5.21
CA GLY A 57 4.28 16.72 4.80
C GLY A 57 4.53 15.65 5.87
N TYR A 58 4.56 16.03 7.15
CA TYR A 58 4.64 15.09 8.26
C TYR A 58 3.44 14.15 8.30
N LYS A 59 2.21 14.67 8.16
CA LYS A 59 1.00 13.84 8.14
C LYS A 59 1.00 12.86 6.96
N ILE A 60 1.32 13.34 5.76
CA ILE A 60 1.38 12.50 4.55
C ILE A 60 2.47 11.43 4.72
N GLY A 61 3.64 11.81 5.20
CA GLY A 61 4.73 10.87 5.41
C GLY A 61 4.41 9.83 6.48
N ALA A 62 3.78 10.23 7.59
CA ALA A 62 3.36 9.28 8.62
C ALA A 62 2.32 8.28 8.10
N LEU A 63 1.34 8.74 7.29
CA LEU A 63 0.37 7.85 6.64
C LEU A 63 1.05 6.88 5.68
N ASN A 64 1.96 7.37 4.84
CA ASN A 64 2.70 6.53 3.89
C ASN A 64 3.61 5.52 4.60
N ASP A 65 4.25 5.91 5.71
CA ASP A 65 5.06 5.03 6.53
C ASP A 65 4.21 3.94 7.19
N ASP A 66 3.00 4.29 7.67
CA ASP A 66 2.05 3.33 8.25
C ASP A 66 1.50 2.35 7.19
N ASP A 67 1.14 2.84 6.00
CA ASP A 67 0.73 1.99 4.87
C ASP A 67 1.86 1.06 4.44
N THR A 68 3.08 1.59 4.35
CA THR A 68 4.28 0.82 4.01
C THR A 68 4.56 -0.26 5.05
N TYR A 69 4.49 0.10 6.33
CA TYR A 69 4.66 -0.84 7.44
C TYR A 69 3.60 -1.94 7.43
N ARG A 70 2.33 -1.59 7.20
CA ARG A 70 1.23 -2.57 7.08
C ARG A 70 1.47 -3.53 5.93
N ASP A 71 1.82 -3.01 4.76
CA ASP A 71 2.01 -3.81 3.56
C ASP A 71 3.23 -4.75 3.69
N GLU A 72 4.29 -4.30 4.35
CA GLU A 72 5.45 -5.12 4.70
C GLU A 72 5.11 -6.17 5.76
N TRP A 73 4.36 -5.81 6.80
CA TRP A 73 3.97 -6.74 7.85
C TRP A 73 3.08 -7.86 7.32
N LEU A 74 2.13 -7.52 6.45
CA LEU A 74 1.25 -8.48 5.79
C LEU A 74 1.94 -9.28 4.67
N GLY A 75 3.19 -8.95 4.31
CA GLY A 75 3.94 -9.63 3.25
C GLY A 75 3.37 -9.40 1.84
N ILE A 76 2.57 -8.35 1.64
CA ILE A 76 1.84 -8.10 0.38
C ILE A 76 2.80 -7.82 -0.78
N LYS A 77 3.96 -7.21 -0.49
CA LYS A 77 4.99 -6.91 -1.50
C LYS A 77 5.67 -8.18 -2.05
N ASP A 78 5.59 -9.29 -1.33
CA ASP A 78 6.30 -10.55 -1.65
C ASP A 78 5.36 -11.65 -2.17
N ILE A 79 4.17 -11.28 -2.67
CA ILE A 79 3.21 -12.24 -3.24
C ILE A 79 3.76 -12.83 -4.54
N LYS A 80 3.87 -14.16 -4.57
CA LYS A 80 4.24 -14.91 -5.78
C LYS A 80 3.01 -15.60 -6.34
N THR A 81 2.69 -15.30 -7.59
CA THR A 81 1.58 -15.93 -8.32
C THR A 81 2.14 -16.98 -9.28
N ASN A 82 1.72 -18.24 -9.12
CA ASN A 82 2.09 -19.34 -10.01
C ASN A 82 0.87 -19.81 -10.80
N HIS A 83 1.11 -20.18 -12.06
CA HIS A 83 0.10 -20.73 -12.96
C HIS A 83 0.54 -22.13 -13.35
N PHE A 84 -0.26 -23.13 -13.03
CA PHE A 84 0.03 -24.52 -13.41
C PHE A 84 -1.25 -25.28 -13.72
N ASN A 85 -1.10 -26.40 -14.42
CA ASN A 85 -2.21 -27.30 -14.70
C ASN A 85 -2.04 -28.54 -13.81
N ASN A 86 -3.13 -28.97 -13.18
CA ASN A 86 -3.19 -30.23 -12.44
C ASN A 86 -4.14 -31.16 -13.19
N GLY A 87 -3.56 -32.04 -14.02
CA GLY A 87 -4.34 -32.88 -14.94
C GLY A 87 -5.07 -32.03 -15.99
N ASN A 88 -6.41 -32.07 -15.96
CA ASN A 88 -7.27 -31.33 -16.89
C ASN A 88 -7.69 -29.95 -16.35
N ASP A 89 -7.40 -29.65 -15.08
CA ASP A 89 -7.80 -28.40 -14.46
C ASP A 89 -6.64 -27.42 -14.38
N TRP A 90 -6.94 -26.14 -14.61
CA TRP A 90 -5.99 -25.07 -14.40
C TRP A 90 -6.08 -24.60 -12.95
N ILE A 91 -4.94 -24.19 -12.41
CA ILE A 91 -4.81 -23.66 -11.05
C ILE A 91 -3.97 -22.39 -11.11
N ILE A 92 -4.46 -21.34 -10.47
CA ILE A 92 -3.71 -20.12 -10.21
C ILE A 92 -3.55 -20.00 -8.70
N GLU A 93 -2.33 -20.02 -8.21
CA GLU A 93 -2.05 -19.84 -6.78
C GLU A 93 -1.27 -18.55 -6.53
N SER A 94 -1.57 -17.86 -5.44
CA SER A 94 -0.79 -16.76 -4.91
C SER A 94 -0.37 -17.12 -3.48
N ILE A 95 0.94 -17.15 -3.22
CA ILE A 95 1.50 -17.51 -1.92
C ILE A 95 2.37 -16.36 -1.41
N TRP A 96 2.24 -16.05 -0.12
CA TRP A 96 3.09 -15.09 0.57
C TRP A 96 3.20 -15.40 2.06
N MET A 97 4.21 -14.81 2.70
CA MET A 97 4.47 -15.00 4.12
C MET A 97 4.37 -13.66 4.83
N GLN A 98 3.59 -13.61 5.91
CA GLN A 98 3.54 -12.45 6.78
C GLN A 98 4.81 -12.34 7.62
N TYR A 99 5.09 -11.15 8.17
CA TYR A 99 6.27 -10.92 9.01
C TYR A 99 6.31 -11.82 10.25
N ASN A 100 5.15 -12.21 10.79
CA ASN A 100 5.04 -13.14 11.93
C ASN A 100 5.24 -14.62 11.54
N GLY A 101 5.53 -14.93 10.27
CA GLY A 101 5.72 -16.27 9.76
C GLY A 101 4.43 -16.99 9.34
N LEU A 102 3.27 -16.33 9.39
CA LEU A 102 2.02 -16.91 8.89
C LEU A 102 2.05 -17.01 7.36
N GLU A 103 1.92 -18.22 6.83
CA GLU A 103 1.78 -18.46 5.40
C GLU A 103 0.33 -18.18 4.97
N ASN A 104 0.21 -17.46 3.86
CA ASN A 104 -1.05 -17.15 3.21
C ASN A 104 -1.03 -17.77 1.83
N LYS A 105 -2.10 -18.50 1.49
CA LYS A 105 -2.27 -19.15 0.20
C LYS A 105 -3.66 -18.87 -0.35
N LEU A 106 -3.70 -18.22 -1.51
CA LEU A 106 -4.90 -18.03 -2.31
C LEU A 106 -4.83 -18.93 -3.54
N ILE A 107 -5.85 -19.73 -3.79
CA ILE A 107 -5.95 -20.63 -4.94
C ILE A 107 -7.23 -20.29 -5.70
N THR A 108 -7.13 -20.10 -7.00
CA THR A 108 -8.29 -20.07 -7.89
C THR A 108 -8.24 -21.29 -8.79
N THR A 109 -9.30 -22.08 -8.77
CA THR A 109 -9.40 -23.33 -9.52
C THR A 109 -10.84 -23.60 -9.95
N LYS A 110 -11.02 -24.65 -10.74
CA LYS A 110 -12.32 -25.14 -11.13
C LYS A 110 -12.71 -26.32 -10.23
N GLN A 111 -13.86 -26.23 -9.57
CA GLN A 111 -14.44 -27.31 -8.78
C GLN A 111 -15.91 -27.47 -9.20
N ASP A 112 -16.32 -28.70 -9.52
CA ASP A 112 -17.70 -29.04 -9.90
C ASP A 112 -18.29 -28.20 -11.04
N GLY A 113 -17.43 -27.73 -11.97
CA GLY A 113 -17.84 -26.90 -13.10
C GLY A 113 -17.72 -25.39 -12.86
N GLU A 114 -17.59 -24.99 -11.60
CA GLU A 114 -17.54 -23.59 -11.16
C GLU A 114 -16.13 -23.14 -10.85
N MET A 115 -15.87 -21.85 -11.05
CA MET A 115 -14.61 -21.21 -10.70
C MET A 115 -14.71 -20.67 -9.28
N ILE A 116 -13.85 -21.16 -8.39
CA ILE A 116 -13.83 -20.75 -6.98
C ILE A 116 -12.46 -20.23 -6.59
N SER A 117 -12.44 -19.28 -5.65
CA SER A 117 -11.23 -18.82 -4.95
C SER A 117 -11.25 -19.31 -3.51
N ILE A 118 -10.17 -19.97 -3.11
CA ILE A 118 -9.94 -20.57 -1.80
C ILE A 118 -8.76 -19.85 -1.14
N PHE A 119 -8.95 -19.32 0.05
CA PHE A 119 -7.89 -18.74 0.87
C PHE A 119 -7.68 -19.60 2.12
N ASN A 120 -6.47 -20.12 2.34
CA ASN A 120 -6.12 -20.98 3.48
C ASN A 120 -7.22 -22.03 3.76
N GLU A 121 -7.53 -22.85 2.76
CA GLU A 121 -8.54 -23.92 2.80
C GLU A 121 -10.01 -23.46 2.90
N THR A 122 -10.27 -22.16 2.99
CA THR A 122 -11.63 -21.59 3.06
C THR A 122 -12.05 -20.99 1.73
N ILE A 123 -13.22 -21.36 1.22
CA ILE A 123 -13.78 -20.72 0.02
C ILE A 123 -14.15 -19.27 0.35
N ILE A 124 -13.52 -18.31 -0.32
CA ILE A 124 -13.79 -16.88 -0.13
C ILE A 124 -14.68 -16.30 -1.23
N ARG A 125 -14.74 -16.95 -2.39
CA ARG A 125 -15.53 -16.45 -3.53
C ARG A 125 -15.86 -17.57 -4.51
N ASN A 126 -17.08 -17.49 -5.04
CA ASN A 126 -17.51 -18.24 -6.21
C ASN A 126 -17.70 -17.24 -7.36
N HIS A 127 -17.03 -17.49 -8.49
CA HIS A 127 -17.07 -16.64 -9.68
C HIS A 127 -18.06 -17.15 -10.73
N GLY A 128 -18.76 -18.26 -10.44
CA GLY A 128 -19.71 -18.90 -11.34
C GLY A 128 -19.02 -19.76 -12.40
N TYR A 129 -19.59 -19.81 -13.60
CA TYR A 129 -19.14 -20.71 -14.65
C TYR A 129 -17.72 -20.38 -15.16
N ALA A 130 -16.87 -21.41 -15.26
CA ALA A 130 -15.45 -21.24 -15.47
C ALA A 130 -15.03 -21.17 -16.96
N ASN A 131 -14.32 -20.10 -17.33
CA ASN A 131 -13.62 -19.99 -18.62
C ASN A 131 -12.12 -19.79 -18.33
N ARG A 132 -11.24 -20.54 -19.01
CA ARG A 132 -9.77 -20.42 -18.79
C ARG A 132 -9.25 -18.99 -19.06
N SER A 133 -9.91 -18.24 -19.94
CA SER A 133 -9.58 -16.85 -20.25
C SER A 133 -9.95 -15.86 -19.14
N SER A 134 -10.96 -16.16 -18.30
CA SER A 134 -11.38 -15.30 -17.19
C SER A 134 -10.73 -15.68 -15.86
N ALA A 135 -10.11 -16.86 -15.77
CA ALA A 135 -9.42 -17.39 -14.59
C ALA A 135 -8.45 -16.40 -13.94
N THR A 136 -7.53 -15.82 -14.72
CA THR A 136 -6.54 -14.87 -14.21
C THR A 136 -7.20 -13.61 -13.68
N LYS A 137 -8.21 -13.09 -14.39
CA LYS A 137 -8.94 -11.90 -13.94
C LYS A 137 -9.69 -12.15 -12.63
N ALA A 138 -10.38 -13.28 -12.53
CA ALA A 138 -11.07 -13.70 -11.31
C ALA A 138 -10.11 -13.92 -10.13
N HIS A 139 -8.92 -14.48 -10.39
CA HIS A 139 -7.88 -14.61 -9.38
C HIS A 139 -7.39 -13.25 -8.88
N GLU A 140 -7.07 -12.33 -9.80
CA GLU A 140 -6.64 -10.97 -9.44
C GLU A 140 -7.72 -10.19 -8.68
N GLU A 141 -8.98 -10.29 -9.08
CA GLU A 141 -10.11 -9.69 -8.35
C GLU A 141 -10.23 -10.25 -6.92
N ALA A 142 -10.22 -11.58 -6.77
CA ALA A 142 -10.25 -12.20 -5.46
C ALA A 142 -9.03 -11.85 -4.59
N LYS A 143 -7.85 -11.75 -5.21
CA LYS A 143 -6.60 -11.37 -4.54
C LYS A 143 -6.67 -9.94 -4.03
N ASN A 144 -7.12 -9.00 -4.84
CA ASN A 144 -7.24 -7.59 -4.45
C ASN A 144 -8.27 -7.41 -3.33
N ASP A 145 -9.45 -8.00 -3.46
CA ASP A 145 -10.49 -7.94 -2.42
C ASP A 145 -10.01 -8.54 -1.09
N LEU A 146 -9.27 -9.66 -1.16
CA LEU A 146 -8.66 -10.29 0.00
C LEU A 146 -7.59 -9.40 0.64
N ILE A 147 -6.69 -8.82 -0.17
CA ILE A 147 -5.67 -7.89 0.30
C ILE A 147 -6.32 -6.69 1.00
N ASP A 148 -7.36 -6.10 0.41
CA ASP A 148 -8.07 -4.97 0.99
C ASP A 148 -8.74 -5.34 2.31
N THR A 149 -9.31 -6.54 2.39
CA THR A 149 -9.87 -7.09 3.64
C THR A 149 -8.80 -7.29 4.71
N LEU A 150 -7.62 -7.80 4.35
CA LEU A 150 -6.49 -7.96 5.27
C LEU A 150 -5.97 -6.60 5.74
N LYS A 151 -5.87 -5.62 4.84
CA LYS A 151 -5.47 -4.25 5.18
C LYS A 151 -6.47 -3.56 6.11
N ALA A 152 -7.77 -3.74 5.87
CA ALA A 152 -8.83 -3.17 6.70
C ALA A 152 -8.88 -3.78 8.11
N ASN A 153 -8.58 -5.08 8.24
CA ASN A 153 -8.56 -5.78 9.52
C ASN A 153 -7.21 -5.69 10.24
N PHE A 154 -6.20 -5.05 9.65
CA PHE A 154 -4.89 -4.90 10.26
C PHE A 154 -4.95 -3.99 11.49
N LYS A 155 -4.81 -4.58 12.67
CA LYS A 155 -4.63 -3.86 13.92
C LYS A 155 -3.16 -3.85 14.28
N LYS A 156 -2.57 -2.66 14.35
CA LYS A 156 -1.19 -2.48 14.84
C LYS A 156 -1.14 -3.02 16.27
N SER A 157 -0.40 -4.10 16.51
CA SER A 157 -0.15 -4.54 17.88
C SER A 157 0.62 -3.43 18.58
N SER A 158 -0.02 -2.86 19.61
CA SER A 158 0.52 -1.82 20.50
C SER A 158 1.74 -2.33 21.25
#